data_AF-A0A970HL82-F1
#
_entry.id   AF-A0A970HL82-F1
#
_cell.length_a   1.000
_cell.length_b   1.000
_cell.length_c   1.000
_cell.angle_alpha   90.00
_cell.angle_beta   90.00
_cell.angle_gamma   90.00
#
_symmetry.space_group_name_H-M   'P 1'
#
loop_
_entity.id
_entity.type
_entity.pdbx_description
1 polymer ?
#
loop_
_entity_poly.entity_id
_entity_poly.type
_entity_poly.pdbx_seq_one_letter_code
_entity_poly.pdbx_strand_id
1 'polypeptide(L)'
;MFVTPLWANGNGTQHSLSPTAGKGFSHVLTEAQYTNPDPPANDPEGQLKWAAQQLEVFLARELLTSMRRTIPEGGLFAKGFAGELYEEMLWDEWAKTLASTGALGMSEMILSQLRG
;
A
#
# COMPACT_ATOMS: atom_id res chain seq x y z
N MET A 1 53.16 8.54 -46.62
CA MET A 1 51.85 7.86 -46.58
C MET A 1 51.45 7.73 -45.12
N PHE A 2 50.52 8.54 -44.64
CA PHE A 2 49.98 8.47 -43.28
C PHE A 2 48.69 7.65 -43.33
N VAL A 3 48.66 6.51 -42.63
CA VAL A 3 47.48 5.65 -42.52
C VAL A 3 46.62 6.21 -41.39
N THR A 4 45.43 6.70 -41.70
CA THR A 4 44.47 7.13 -40.69
C THR A 4 43.90 5.91 -39.95
N PRO A 5 43.80 5.93 -38.61
CA PRO A 5 43.27 4.80 -37.87
C PRO A 5 41.74 4.69 -38.00
N LEU A 6 41.25 3.46 -38.02
CA LEU A 6 39.87 3.04 -38.32
C LEU A 6 38.80 3.52 -37.32
N TRP A 7 39.17 4.31 -36.29
CA TRP A 7 38.23 4.83 -35.30
C TRP A 7 37.71 6.25 -35.59
N ALA A 8 38.26 6.92 -36.62
CA ALA A 8 37.95 8.32 -36.90
C ALA A 8 36.68 8.55 -37.76
N ASN A 9 35.87 7.52 -38.04
CA ASN A 9 34.63 7.69 -38.78
C ASN A 9 33.55 6.68 -38.32
N GLY A 10 32.43 7.20 -37.80
CA GLY A 10 31.26 6.39 -37.44
C GLY A 10 30.68 6.76 -36.08
N ASN A 11 29.85 7.80 -36.06
CA ASN A 11 28.69 8.02 -35.19
C ASN A 11 28.60 7.12 -33.95
N GLY A 12 29.38 7.45 -32.92
CA GLY A 12 29.17 6.96 -31.56
C GLY A 12 27.88 7.56 -31.02
N THR A 13 26.74 6.98 -31.40
CA THR A 13 25.54 7.08 -30.57
C THR A 13 25.95 6.53 -29.22
N GLN A 14 26.03 7.43 -28.24
CA GLN A 14 26.05 7.03 -26.85
C GLN A 14 24.86 6.09 -26.68
N HIS A 15 25.11 4.80 -26.55
CA HIS A 15 24.10 3.88 -26.08
C HIS A 15 23.94 4.25 -24.60
N SER A 16 23.17 5.31 -24.34
CA SER A 16 22.62 5.56 -23.03
C SER A 16 21.98 4.24 -22.65
N LEU A 17 22.43 3.61 -21.58
CA LEU A 17 21.68 2.55 -20.95
C LEU A 17 20.32 3.17 -20.65
N SER A 18 19.35 2.96 -21.54
CA SER A 18 17.97 3.31 -21.28
C SER A 18 17.64 2.55 -19.99
N PRO A 19 17.30 3.22 -18.88
CA PRO A 19 16.75 2.51 -17.76
C PRO A 19 15.49 1.87 -18.29
N THR A 20 15.49 0.54 -18.43
CA THR A 20 14.26 -0.23 -18.62
C THR A 20 13.29 0.34 -17.61
N ALA A 21 12.22 0.95 -18.12
CA ALA A 21 11.14 1.53 -17.34
C ALA A 21 10.36 0.39 -16.66
N GLY A 22 11.00 -0.29 -15.71
CA GLY A 22 10.32 -1.04 -14.68
C GLY A 22 9.53 -0.03 -13.89
N LYS A 23 8.24 -0.29 -13.71
CA LYS A 23 7.32 0.52 -12.90
C LYS A 23 8.06 0.95 -11.62
N GLY A 24 8.40 2.24 -11.54
CA GLY A 24 9.11 2.77 -10.39
C GLY A 24 8.27 2.63 -9.13
N PHE A 25 8.90 2.65 -7.96
CA PHE A 25 8.23 2.59 -6.66
C PHE A 25 7.06 3.61 -6.54
N SER A 26 7.16 4.76 -7.22
CA SER A 26 6.07 5.74 -7.33
C SER A 26 4.77 5.15 -7.87
N HIS A 27 4.82 4.29 -8.89
CA HIS A 27 3.63 3.63 -9.43
C HIS A 27 3.02 2.68 -8.41
N VAL A 28 3.84 1.96 -7.64
CA VAL A 28 3.35 1.06 -6.57
C VAL A 28 2.67 1.86 -5.47
N LEU A 29 3.22 3.02 -5.10
CA LEU A 29 2.59 3.93 -4.13
C LEU A 29 1.26 4.47 -4.64
N THR A 30 1.21 4.86 -5.92
CA THR A 30 -0.04 5.30 -6.57
C THR A 30 -1.09 4.19 -6.54
N GLU A 31 -0.73 2.97 -6.92
CA GLU A 31 -1.65 1.83 -6.90
C GLU A 31 -2.12 1.47 -5.49
N ALA A 32 -1.21 1.48 -4.51
CA ALA A 32 -1.53 1.22 -3.10
C ALA A 32 -2.47 2.28 -2.49
N GLN A 33 -2.39 3.54 -2.91
CA GLN A 33 -3.31 4.59 -2.48
C GLN A 33 -4.75 4.35 -2.96
N TYR A 34 -4.95 3.68 -4.10
CA TYR A 34 -6.26 3.38 -4.67
C TYR A 34 -6.85 2.03 -4.21
N THR A 35 -6.20 1.28 -3.30
CA THR A 35 -6.71 -0.01 -2.84
C THR A 35 -7.92 0.09 -1.91
N ASN A 36 -8.30 1.29 -1.46
CA ASN A 36 -9.53 1.45 -0.70
C ASN A 36 -10.69 1.69 -1.70
N PRO A 37 -11.57 0.69 -1.92
CA PRO A 37 -12.61 0.81 -2.92
C PRO A 37 -13.54 1.98 -2.55
N ASP A 38 -13.93 2.78 -3.54
CA ASP A 38 -14.96 3.79 -3.35
C ASP A 38 -16.31 3.12 -3.02
N PRO A 39 -17.20 3.80 -2.28
CA PRO A 39 -18.53 3.27 -2.03
C PRO A 39 -19.29 3.04 -3.36
N PRO A 40 -20.10 1.97 -3.47
CA PRO A 40 -20.86 1.70 -4.69
C PRO A 40 -21.84 2.85 -4.99
N ALA A 41 -21.77 3.38 -6.21
CA ALA A 41 -22.65 4.44 -6.66
C ALA A 41 -24.07 3.90 -6.89
N ASN A 42 -25.07 4.51 -6.26
CA ASN A 42 -26.51 4.21 -6.40
C ASN A 42 -26.99 2.86 -5.84
N ASP A 43 -26.30 2.29 -4.85
CA ASP A 43 -26.76 1.14 -4.08
C ASP A 43 -26.74 1.46 -2.57
N PRO A 44 -27.87 1.86 -1.97
CA PRO A 44 -27.93 2.17 -0.53
C PRO A 44 -27.52 1.01 0.36
N GLU A 45 -27.85 -0.23 -0.02
CA GLU A 45 -27.48 -1.41 0.76
C GLU A 45 -25.97 -1.68 0.64
N GLY A 46 -25.43 -1.57 -0.58
CA GLY A 46 -24.00 -1.68 -0.84
C GLY A 46 -23.18 -0.60 -0.12
N GLN A 47 -23.69 0.63 -0.05
CA GLN A 47 -23.06 1.72 0.71
C GLN A 47 -23.04 1.43 2.20
N LEU A 48 -24.11 0.85 2.73
CA LEU A 48 -24.18 0.47 4.14
C LEU A 48 -23.18 -0.66 4.46
N LYS A 49 -23.11 -1.69 3.59
CA LYS A 49 -22.12 -2.77 3.70
C LYS A 49 -20.69 -2.23 3.67
N TRP A 50 -20.43 -1.36 2.69
CA TRP A 50 -19.14 -0.70 2.56
C TRP A 50 -18.77 0.09 3.81
N ALA A 51 -19.68 0.92 4.33
CA ALA A 51 -19.44 1.73 5.52
C ALA A 51 -19.19 0.85 6.77
N ALA A 52 -19.97 -0.21 6.95
CA ALA A 52 -19.79 -1.16 8.04
C ALA A 52 -18.42 -1.87 7.96
N GLN A 53 -17.98 -2.24 6.76
CA GLN A 53 -16.66 -2.82 6.53
C GLN A 53 -15.54 -1.81 6.79
N GLN A 54 -15.67 -0.54 6.37
CA GLN A 54 -14.68 0.50 6.66
C GLN A 54 -14.54 0.77 8.17
N LEU A 55 -15.65 0.67 8.92
CA LEU A 55 -15.58 0.75 10.39
C LEU A 55 -14.80 -0.43 10.98
N GLU A 56 -15.00 -1.64 10.46
CA GLU A 56 -14.24 -2.82 10.88
C GLU A 56 -12.73 -2.66 10.57
N VAL A 57 -12.37 -2.07 9.42
CA VAL A 57 -10.97 -1.71 9.09
C VAL A 57 -10.39 -0.75 10.14
N PHE A 58 -11.13 0.31 10.48
CA PHE A 58 -10.69 1.29 11.47
C PHE A 58 -10.46 0.64 12.85
N LEU A 59 -11.38 -0.22 13.27
CA LEU A 59 -11.23 -0.92 14.54
C LEU A 59 -10.04 -1.90 14.52
N ALA A 60 -9.90 -2.68 13.44
CA ALA A 60 -8.79 -3.59 13.26
C ALA A 60 -7.45 -2.85 13.38
N ARG A 61 -7.35 -1.66 12.77
CA ARG A 61 -6.18 -0.79 12.88
C ARG A 61 -5.92 -0.34 14.32
N GLU A 62 -6.94 0.06 15.07
CA GLU A 62 -6.77 0.50 16.46
C GLU A 62 -6.34 -0.67 17.37
N LEU A 63 -6.89 -1.86 17.16
CA LEU A 63 -6.49 -3.07 17.87
C LEU A 63 -5.03 -3.44 17.57
N LEU A 64 -4.64 -3.48 16.29
CA LEU A 64 -3.27 -3.74 15.87
C LEU A 64 -2.29 -2.71 16.42
N THR A 65 -2.68 -1.42 16.37
CA THR A 65 -1.89 -0.32 16.91
C THR A 65 -1.73 -0.43 18.43
N SER A 66 -2.80 -0.78 19.14
CA SER A 66 -2.77 -0.99 20.58
C SER A 66 -1.86 -2.16 20.95
N MET A 67 -1.92 -3.27 20.22
CA MET A 67 -0.99 -4.40 20.40
C MET A 67 0.46 -4.00 20.12
N ARG A 68 0.71 -3.26 19.03
CA ARG A 68 2.05 -2.75 18.69
C ARG A 68 2.64 -1.88 19.79
N ARG A 69 1.84 -1.00 20.41
CA ARG A 69 2.28 -0.13 21.52
C ARG A 69 2.76 -0.91 22.74
N THR A 70 2.39 -2.18 22.90
CA THR A 70 2.86 -3.02 24.01
C THR A 70 4.27 -3.61 23.77
N ILE A 71 4.76 -3.55 22.53
CA ILE A 71 6.09 -4.02 22.16
C ILE A 71 7.08 -2.91 22.50
N PRO A 72 8.07 -3.14 23.40
CA PRO A 72 9.03 -2.12 23.76
C PRO A 72 9.87 -1.70 22.54
N GLU A 73 10.07 -0.40 22.38
CA GLU A 73 10.97 0.12 21.36
C GLU A 73 12.42 -0.16 21.76
N GLY A 74 13.21 -0.78 20.87
CA GLY A 74 14.59 -1.17 21.16
C GLY A 74 14.95 -2.50 20.52
N GLY A 75 15.25 -2.47 19.22
CA GLY A 75 15.75 -3.61 18.46
C GLY A 75 17.25 -3.49 18.15
N LEU A 76 17.78 -4.49 17.45
CA LEU A 76 19.18 -4.51 16.98
C LEU A 76 19.50 -3.35 16.01
N PHE A 77 18.47 -2.76 15.39
CA PHE A 77 18.58 -1.67 14.42
C PHE A 77 17.94 -0.40 14.96
N ALA A 78 18.54 0.75 14.63
CA ALA A 78 17.96 2.05 14.92
C ALA A 78 16.70 2.25 14.08
N LYS A 79 15.61 2.65 14.75
CA LYS A 79 14.39 3.07 14.07
C LYS A 79 14.67 4.39 13.35
N GLY A 80 14.30 4.47 12.08
CA GLY A 80 14.48 5.66 11.26
C GLY A 80 13.19 5.99 10.52
N PHE A 81 13.09 7.24 10.03
CA PHE A 81 11.90 7.77 9.37
C PHE A 81 11.34 6.87 8.25
N ALA A 82 12.21 6.30 7.42
CA ALA A 82 11.80 5.39 6.35
C ALA A 82 11.19 4.09 6.87
N GLY A 83 11.68 3.58 8.01
CA GLY A 83 11.16 2.38 8.67
C GLY A 83 9.80 2.63 9.31
N GLU A 84 9.64 3.76 10.00
CA GLU A 84 8.36 4.18 10.59
C GLU A 84 7.27 4.32 9.53
N LEU A 85 7.57 4.99 8.42
CA LEU A 85 6.62 5.15 7.32
C LEU A 85 6.21 3.81 6.70
N TYR A 86 7.17 2.91 6.48
CA TYR A 86 6.87 1.57 5.97
C TYR A 86 6.03 0.76 6.95
N GLU A 87 6.36 0.81 8.24
CA GLU A 87 5.57 0.16 9.29
C GLU A 87 4.14 0.68 9.29
N GLU A 88 3.92 2.00 9.26
CA GLU A 88 2.57 2.58 9.20
C GLU A 88 1.76 2.06 8.03
N MET A 89 2.36 2.02 6.83
CA MET A 89 1.70 1.45 5.65
C MET A 89 1.42 -0.05 5.81
N LEU A 90 2.34 -0.81 6.38
CA LEU A 90 2.19 -2.25 6.60
C LEU A 90 1.02 -2.54 7.54
N TRP A 91 0.93 -1.82 8.66
CA TRP A 91 -0.15 -1.98 9.63
C TRP A 91 -1.52 -1.61 9.03
N ASP A 92 -1.58 -0.59 8.17
CA ASP A 92 -2.80 -0.22 7.45
C ASP A 92 -3.27 -1.33 6.50
N GLU A 93 -2.36 -1.98 5.76
CA GLU A 93 -2.71 -3.11 4.89
C GLU A 93 -3.14 -4.36 5.67
N TRP A 94 -2.52 -4.61 6.82
CA TRP A 94 -2.95 -5.70 7.70
C TRP A 94 -4.34 -5.45 8.27
N ALA A 95 -4.66 -4.22 8.67
CA ALA A 95 -6.00 -3.87 9.13
C ALA A 95 -7.06 -4.08 8.04
N LYS A 96 -6.77 -3.64 6.81
CA LYS A 96 -7.64 -3.87 5.64
C LYS A 96 -7.84 -5.36 5.36
N THR A 97 -6.76 -6.13 5.37
CA THR A 97 -6.80 -7.58 5.13
C THR A 97 -7.59 -8.31 6.22
N LEU A 98 -7.39 -7.95 7.49
CA LEU A 98 -8.10 -8.57 8.60
C LEU A 98 -9.61 -8.31 8.50
N ALA A 99 -10.00 -7.06 8.24
CA ALA A 99 -11.40 -6.68 8.09
C ALA A 99 -12.05 -7.30 6.83
N SER A 100 -11.32 -7.43 5.71
CA SER A 100 -11.87 -8.04 4.49
C SER A 100 -12.16 -9.54 4.64
N THR A 101 -11.43 -10.23 5.52
CA THR A 101 -11.76 -11.62 5.88
C THR A 101 -12.98 -11.78 6.78
N GLY A 102 -13.52 -10.67 7.32
CA GLY A 102 -14.60 -10.71 8.32
C GLY A 102 -14.14 -11.29 9.66
N ALA A 103 -12.84 -11.25 9.96
CA ALA A 103 -12.27 -11.90 11.15
C ALA A 103 -12.83 -11.38 12.47
N LEU A 104 -13.29 -10.13 12.53
CA LEU A 104 -13.91 -9.56 13.73
C LEU A 104 -15.44 -9.71 13.71
N GLY A 105 -16.04 -9.99 12.55
CA GLY A 105 -17.47 -10.20 12.37
C GLY A 105 -18.33 -8.96 12.67
N MET A 106 -17.69 -7.79 12.79
CA MET A 106 -18.35 -6.59 13.29
C MET A 106 -19.19 -5.91 12.21
N SER A 107 -18.71 -5.88 10.97
CA SER A 107 -19.46 -5.34 9.84
C SER A 107 -20.81 -6.04 9.68
N GLU A 108 -20.84 -7.37 9.76
CA GLU A 108 -22.07 -8.17 9.72
C GLU A 108 -22.99 -7.90 10.92
N MET A 109 -22.42 -7.77 12.12
CA MET A 109 -23.21 -7.42 13.30
C MET A 109 -23.88 -6.05 13.14
N ILE A 110 -23.14 -5.03 12.69
CA ILE A 110 -23.68 -3.69 12.44
C ILE A 110 -24.78 -3.74 11.38
N LEU A 111 -24.54 -4.46 10.28
CA LEU A 111 -25.53 -4.63 9.22
C LEU A 111 -26.80 -5.29 9.73
N SER A 112 -26.68 -6.32 10.59
CA SER A 112 -27.83 -6.99 11.16
C SER A 112 -28.69 -6.05 12.02
N GLN A 113 -28.05 -5.15 12.78
CA GLN A 113 -28.74 -4.20 13.66
C GLN A 113 -29.41 -3.06 12.91
N LEU A 114 -28.88 -2.67 11.74
CA LEU A 114 -29.44 -1.61 10.92
C LEU A 114 -30.52 -2.10 9.95
N ARG A 115 -30.66 -3.43 9.80
CA ARG A 115 -31.69 -4.09 8.97
C ARG A 115 -32.91 -4.56 9.77
N GLY A 116 -32.79 -4.62 11.09
CA GLY A 116 -33.90 -4.89 12.01
C GLY A 116 -34.73 -3.64 12.28
#